data_AF-E4ZHP9-F1
#
_entry.id   AF-E4ZHP9-F1
#
_cell.length_a   1.000
_cell.length_b   1.000
_cell.length_c   1.000
_cell.angle_alpha   90.00
_cell.angle_beta   90.00
_cell.angle_gamma   90.00
#
_symmetry.space_group_name_H-M   'P 1'
#
loop_
_entity.id
_entity.type
_entity.pdbx_description
1 polymer ?
#
loop_
_entity_poly.entity_id
_entity_poly.type
_entity_poly.pdbx_seq_one_letter_code
_entity_poly.pdbx_strand_id
1 'polypeptide(L)'
;MCDSTFALGQRGSHFFQCPSKTDHARLPAKLAKLLVSPQMKQIHHIALGYEDSFLLTWRDTRNQDRIDCADLPPELTTFLYDQSARGQWTRNVPNIQCVLGPYNDSWFVHDGIAYSWMNLPPKLLAALQTKIEDGNWTDRPRILALGANSNFILVTEKHNAIWELPQYRSLSTLLSSAQSKHNGVAEMHRLIIHPYRFEAFIIHLQSGLLRYANLPSPSLACVTAMLEPIKHDTLHAKPNPLPRKASSSLPRPPRKPSILQQRASLKKEWNQHNQQFSARAQGMKVSLSLSQHEHYIIYAPQLLHAPIEHQGAGRLDPRVPGYQHITTTLLLVMFTPV
;
A
#
# COMPACT_ATOMS: atom_id res chain seq x y z
N MET A 1 8.82 11.80 -14.06
CA MET A 1 9.09 11.95 -12.62
C MET A 1 10.01 10.80 -12.21
N CYS A 2 10.99 11.03 -11.33
CA CYS A 2 11.88 9.94 -10.92
C CYS A 2 11.13 8.94 -10.04
N ASP A 3 11.44 7.67 -10.22
CA ASP A 3 10.88 6.61 -9.36
C ASP A 3 11.73 6.51 -8.10
N SER A 4 11.18 6.93 -6.96
CA SER A 4 11.85 6.84 -5.66
C SER A 4 11.03 6.04 -4.67
N THR A 5 11.71 5.25 -3.86
CA THR A 5 11.11 4.35 -2.86
C THR A 5 11.65 4.74 -1.51
N PHE A 6 10.76 4.93 -0.53
CA PHE A 6 11.16 5.10 0.85
C PHE A 6 10.37 4.12 1.70
N ALA A 7 11.02 3.57 2.71
CA ALA A 7 10.41 2.73 3.72
C ALA A 7 11.02 3.05 5.08
N LEU A 8 10.17 3.11 6.11
CA LEU A 8 10.56 3.36 7.49
C LEU A 8 10.10 2.19 8.34
N GLY A 9 11.00 1.61 9.12
CA GLY A 9 10.74 0.49 10.03
C GLY A 9 11.08 0.82 11.48
N GLN A 10 11.08 -0.21 12.32
CA GLN A 10 11.40 -0.06 13.75
C GLN A 10 12.88 0.21 14.00
N ARG A 11 13.20 0.74 15.19
CA ARG A 11 14.58 0.85 15.70
C ARG A 11 15.55 1.59 14.74
N GLY A 12 15.03 2.52 13.94
CA GLY A 12 15.80 3.29 12.95
C GLY A 12 16.05 2.54 11.64
N SER A 13 15.38 1.41 11.42
CA SER A 13 15.36 0.69 10.15
C SER A 13 14.78 1.57 9.05
N HIS A 14 15.44 1.65 7.92
CA HIS A 14 14.94 2.38 6.76
C HIS A 14 15.60 1.89 5.47
N PHE A 15 14.89 2.14 4.37
CA PHE A 15 15.39 1.96 3.02
C PHE A 15 14.96 3.16 2.18
N PHE A 16 15.90 3.85 1.55
CA PHE A 16 15.66 4.99 0.67
C PHE A 16 16.35 4.75 -0.67
N GLN A 17 15.63 4.97 -1.76
CA GLN A 17 16.15 4.79 -3.10
C GLN A 17 15.58 5.84 -4.04
N CYS A 18 16.44 6.30 -4.94
CA CYS A 18 16.10 6.96 -6.18
C CYS A 18 17.03 6.38 -7.28
N PRO A 19 16.84 6.72 -8.56
CA PRO A 19 17.63 6.12 -9.64
C PRO A 19 19.15 6.26 -9.46
N SER A 20 19.62 7.40 -8.95
CA SER A 20 21.06 7.68 -8.78
C SER A 20 21.62 7.35 -7.39
N LYS A 21 20.78 7.02 -6.40
CA LYS A 21 21.24 6.79 -5.02
C LYS A 21 20.36 5.80 -4.26
N THR A 22 21.01 4.93 -3.50
CA THR A 22 20.36 4.02 -2.56
C THR A 22 21.04 4.13 -1.20
N ASP A 23 20.26 4.11 -0.13
CA ASP A 23 20.72 4.12 1.25
C ASP A 23 19.80 3.25 2.11
N HIS A 24 20.36 2.54 3.08
CA HIS A 24 19.59 1.75 4.02
C HIS A 24 20.36 1.51 5.32
N ALA A 25 19.63 1.32 6.41
CA ALA A 25 20.22 0.94 7.68
C ALA A 25 19.30 -0.02 8.46
N ARG A 26 19.90 -0.90 9.26
CA ARG A 26 19.21 -1.78 10.23
C ARG A 26 18.05 -2.56 9.61
N LEU A 27 18.25 -3.10 8.41
CA LEU A 27 17.27 -3.92 7.72
C LEU A 27 17.21 -5.34 8.32
N PRO A 28 16.08 -6.04 8.17
CA PRO A 28 16.02 -7.48 8.44
C PRO A 28 17.14 -8.23 7.72
N ALA A 29 17.78 -9.19 8.38
CA ALA A 29 18.99 -9.84 7.86
C ALA A 29 18.77 -10.51 6.49
N LYS A 30 17.58 -11.11 6.27
CA LYS A 30 17.19 -11.70 4.98
C LYS A 30 17.10 -10.62 3.89
N LEU A 31 16.47 -9.49 4.18
CA LEU A 31 16.36 -8.37 3.24
C LEU A 31 17.74 -7.78 2.91
N ALA A 32 18.59 -7.56 3.91
CA ALA A 32 19.95 -7.06 3.68
C ALA A 32 20.75 -7.97 2.74
N LYS A 33 20.66 -9.29 2.89
CA LYS A 33 21.29 -10.27 1.99
C LYS A 33 20.73 -10.18 0.57
N LEU A 34 19.41 -10.02 0.41
CA LEU A 34 18.77 -9.89 -0.90
C LEU A 34 19.24 -8.62 -1.63
N LEU A 35 19.35 -7.49 -0.94
CA LEU A 35 19.76 -6.21 -1.54
C LEU A 35 21.22 -6.20 -2.05
N VAL A 36 22.08 -7.06 -1.49
CA VAL A 36 23.48 -7.22 -1.93
C VAL A 36 23.61 -8.32 -3.01
N SER A 37 22.51 -9.02 -3.33
CA SER A 37 22.53 -10.10 -4.32
C SER A 37 22.86 -9.58 -5.72
N PRO A 38 23.80 -10.22 -6.45
CA PRO A 38 24.12 -9.85 -7.83
C PRO A 38 22.97 -10.14 -8.81
N GLN A 39 21.93 -10.86 -8.36
CA GLN A 39 20.75 -11.14 -9.18
C GLN A 39 19.80 -9.94 -9.22
N MET A 40 19.90 -9.00 -8.27
CA MET A 40 18.97 -7.87 -8.19
C MET A 40 19.29 -6.82 -9.25
N LYS A 41 18.33 -6.58 -10.16
CA LYS A 41 18.46 -5.58 -11.23
C LYS A 41 17.70 -4.29 -10.91
N GLN A 42 16.49 -4.41 -10.39
CA GLN A 42 15.63 -3.26 -10.09
C GLN A 42 14.73 -3.59 -8.89
N ILE A 43 14.53 -2.62 -8.00
CA ILE A 43 13.58 -2.69 -6.90
C ILE A 43 12.33 -1.94 -7.35
N HIS A 44 11.16 -2.56 -7.21
CA HIS A 44 9.87 -1.96 -7.54
C HIS A 44 9.21 -1.37 -6.29
N HIS A 45 9.19 -2.13 -5.19
CA HIS A 45 8.62 -1.70 -3.92
C HIS A 45 9.28 -2.37 -2.72
N ILE A 46 9.38 -1.64 -1.60
CA ILE A 46 9.78 -2.17 -0.29
C ILE A 46 8.81 -1.67 0.77
N ALA A 47 8.36 -2.58 1.64
CA ALA A 47 7.68 -2.25 2.89
C ALA A 47 8.42 -2.89 4.06
N LEU A 48 8.64 -2.11 5.12
CA LEU A 48 9.25 -2.58 6.37
C LEU A 48 8.15 -2.68 7.44
N GLY A 49 8.01 -3.86 8.03
CA GLY A 49 6.97 -4.19 9.00
C GLY A 49 7.44 -4.16 10.45
N TYR A 50 6.77 -4.96 11.28
CA TYR A 50 7.18 -5.27 12.64
C TYR A 50 8.36 -6.24 12.69
N GLU A 51 9.33 -6.00 13.57
CA GLU A 51 10.52 -6.84 13.73
C GLU A 51 11.27 -7.11 12.42
N ASP A 52 11.41 -8.37 12.03
CA ASP A 52 12.10 -8.82 10.81
C ASP A 52 11.16 -8.91 9.59
N SER A 53 9.92 -8.45 9.73
CA SER A 53 8.93 -8.49 8.67
C SER A 53 9.22 -7.49 7.55
N PHE A 54 9.11 -7.95 6.31
CA PHE A 54 9.24 -7.09 5.14
C PHE A 54 8.52 -7.66 3.92
N LEU A 55 8.26 -6.76 2.97
CA LEU A 55 7.94 -7.08 1.58
C LEU A 55 8.95 -6.42 0.66
N LEU A 56 9.47 -7.16 -0.31
CA LEU A 56 10.30 -6.69 -1.39
C LEU A 56 9.72 -7.22 -2.71
N THR A 57 9.38 -6.30 -3.63
CA THR A 57 9.11 -6.65 -5.03
C THR A 57 10.21 -6.09 -5.91
N TRP A 58 10.74 -6.93 -6.80
CA TRP A 58 11.95 -6.60 -7.54
C TRP A 58 12.02 -7.36 -8.86
N ARG A 59 12.96 -6.99 -9.72
CA ARG A 59 13.27 -7.65 -10.98
C ARG A 59 14.68 -8.19 -10.95
N ASP A 60 14.84 -9.43 -11.39
CA ASP A 60 16.15 -10.05 -11.49
C ASP A 60 16.90 -9.70 -12.79
N THR A 61 18.16 -10.13 -12.89
CA THR A 61 19.00 -9.94 -14.08
C THR A 61 18.49 -10.66 -15.33
N ARG A 62 17.56 -11.63 -15.17
CA ARG A 62 16.86 -12.31 -16.27
C ARG A 62 15.56 -11.61 -16.65
N ASN A 63 15.30 -10.41 -16.12
CA ASN A 63 14.07 -9.65 -16.27
C ASN A 63 12.81 -10.36 -15.76
N GLN A 64 12.95 -11.29 -14.82
CA GLN A 64 11.81 -11.90 -14.15
C GLN A 64 11.48 -11.10 -12.90
N ASP A 65 10.20 -10.76 -12.75
CA ASP A 65 9.72 -10.08 -11.54
C ASP A 65 9.55 -11.11 -10.40
N ARG A 66 9.93 -10.69 -9.19
CA ARG A 66 10.06 -11.53 -8.00
C ARG A 66 9.38 -10.85 -6.82
N ILE A 67 8.88 -11.67 -5.90
CA ILE A 67 8.41 -11.25 -4.58
C ILE A 67 9.23 -12.01 -3.54
N ASP A 68 9.80 -11.29 -2.60
CA ASP A 68 10.42 -11.83 -1.40
C ASP A 68 9.79 -11.17 -0.17
N CYS A 69 9.45 -11.98 0.83
CA CYS A 69 8.91 -11.48 2.08
C CYS A 69 9.35 -12.33 3.28
N ALA A 70 9.14 -11.80 4.47
CA ALA A 70 9.25 -12.51 5.75
C ALA A 70 8.18 -12.00 6.71
N ASP A 71 7.64 -12.90 7.53
CA ASP A 71 6.75 -12.59 8.67
C ASP A 71 5.61 -11.61 8.34
N LEU A 72 4.97 -11.80 7.19
CA LEU A 72 3.77 -11.06 6.79
C LEU A 72 2.51 -11.83 7.22
N PRO A 73 1.39 -11.14 7.46
CA PRO A 73 0.10 -11.78 7.72
C PRO A 73 -0.25 -12.82 6.63
N PRO A 74 -0.77 -14.01 6.98
CA PRO A 74 -1.10 -15.05 6.02
C PRO A 74 -2.02 -14.59 4.88
N GLU A 75 -3.00 -13.75 5.19
CA GLU A 75 -3.95 -13.18 4.23
C GLU A 75 -3.24 -12.29 3.21
N LEU A 76 -2.27 -11.48 3.67
CA LEU A 76 -1.44 -10.67 2.79
C LEU A 76 -0.56 -11.54 1.90
N THR A 77 0.06 -12.59 2.44
CA THR A 77 0.85 -13.53 1.62
C THR A 77 -0.01 -14.25 0.58
N THR A 78 -1.23 -14.65 0.95
CA THR A 78 -2.19 -15.28 0.03
C THR A 78 -2.54 -14.33 -1.12
N PHE A 79 -2.76 -13.04 -0.84
CA PHE A 79 -2.95 -12.05 -1.89
C PHE A 79 -1.73 -11.93 -2.81
N LEU A 80 -0.53 -11.84 -2.24
CA LEU A 80 0.72 -11.63 -3.00
C LEU A 80 1.06 -12.80 -3.93
N TYR A 81 0.88 -14.03 -3.47
CA TYR A 81 1.23 -15.26 -4.20
C TYR A 81 0.02 -15.90 -4.90
N ASP A 82 -1.04 -15.13 -5.15
CA ASP A 82 -2.21 -15.62 -5.86
C ASP A 82 -1.83 -16.09 -7.29
N GLN A 83 -2.28 -17.29 -7.64
CA GLN A 83 -1.95 -17.96 -8.89
C GLN A 83 -3.23 -18.39 -9.61
N SER A 84 -3.22 -18.24 -10.93
CA SER A 84 -4.26 -18.80 -11.78
C SER A 84 -4.23 -20.33 -11.73
N ALA A 85 -5.31 -20.96 -12.22
CA ALA A 85 -5.37 -22.42 -12.37
C ALA A 85 -4.23 -23.03 -13.20
N ARG A 86 -3.49 -22.20 -13.97
CA ARG A 86 -2.32 -22.60 -14.77
C ARG A 86 -0.99 -22.40 -14.03
N GLY A 87 -1.00 -22.04 -12.75
CA GLY A 87 0.19 -21.73 -11.96
C GLY A 87 0.90 -20.42 -12.33
N GLN A 88 0.26 -19.57 -13.14
CA GLN A 88 0.79 -18.25 -13.47
C GLN A 88 0.37 -17.23 -12.40
N TRP A 89 1.30 -16.38 -11.99
CA TRP A 89 1.03 -15.26 -11.09
C TRP A 89 -0.08 -14.38 -11.65
N THR A 90 -1.11 -14.11 -10.83
CA THR A 90 -2.21 -13.21 -11.21
C THR A 90 -1.83 -11.75 -10.99
N ARG A 91 -0.85 -11.48 -10.12
CA ARG A 91 -0.47 -10.14 -9.68
C ARG A 91 0.48 -9.43 -10.62
N ASN A 92 0.27 -8.12 -10.76
CA ASN A 92 1.18 -7.23 -11.47
C ASN A 92 2.33 -6.79 -10.55
N VAL A 93 3.36 -7.63 -10.41
CA VAL A 93 4.45 -7.47 -9.44
C VAL A 93 5.11 -6.08 -9.45
N PRO A 94 5.46 -5.46 -10.60
CA PRO A 94 6.02 -4.11 -10.63
C PRO A 94 5.12 -3.02 -10.04
N ASN A 95 3.80 -3.22 -10.05
CA ASN A 95 2.83 -2.25 -9.56
C ASN A 95 2.33 -2.54 -8.15
N ILE A 96 2.82 -3.60 -7.50
CA ILE A 96 2.46 -3.89 -6.11
C ILE A 96 2.94 -2.75 -5.22
N GLN A 97 2.00 -2.15 -4.49
CA GLN A 97 2.24 -1.20 -3.42
C GLN A 97 1.62 -1.77 -2.15
N CYS A 98 2.38 -1.76 -1.06
CA CYS A 98 1.96 -2.28 0.23
C CYS A 98 2.32 -1.31 1.33
N VAL A 99 1.36 -1.07 2.22
CA VAL A 99 1.52 -0.25 3.43
C VAL A 99 1.23 -1.15 4.62
N LEU A 100 2.21 -1.26 5.52
CA LEU A 100 2.09 -1.98 6.77
C LEU A 100 1.90 -0.97 7.90
N GLY A 101 0.85 -1.15 8.68
CA GLY A 101 0.64 -0.42 9.91
C GLY A 101 1.51 -0.97 11.05
N PRO A 102 1.35 -0.40 12.26
CA PRO A 102 2.06 -0.87 13.45
C PRO A 102 1.77 -2.35 13.71
N TYR A 103 2.81 -3.11 14.12
CA TYR A 103 2.73 -4.53 14.48
C TYR A 103 2.27 -5.47 13.35
N ASN A 104 2.21 -4.97 12.10
CA ASN A 104 1.57 -5.65 10.97
C ASN A 104 0.07 -5.96 11.16
N ASP A 105 -0.56 -5.41 12.21
CA ASP A 105 -1.96 -5.70 12.54
C ASP A 105 -2.92 -5.14 11.50
N SER A 106 -2.55 -4.02 10.88
CA SER A 106 -3.30 -3.37 9.80
C SER A 106 -2.44 -3.25 8.57
N TRP A 107 -3.03 -3.44 7.39
CA TRP A 107 -2.31 -3.33 6.13
C TRP A 107 -3.24 -3.03 4.97
N PHE A 108 -2.67 -2.46 3.92
CA PHE A 108 -3.32 -2.19 2.65
C PHE A 108 -2.34 -2.52 1.52
N VAL A 109 -2.80 -3.30 0.54
CA VAL A 109 -2.00 -3.70 -0.62
C VAL A 109 -2.83 -3.58 -1.90
N HIS A 110 -2.19 -3.19 -2.99
CA HIS A 110 -2.78 -3.24 -4.32
C HIS A 110 -1.72 -3.41 -5.40
N ASP A 111 -2.12 -3.91 -6.56
CA ASP A 111 -1.28 -3.96 -7.78
C ASP A 111 -1.81 -3.05 -8.90
N GLY A 112 -2.76 -2.17 -8.54
CA GLY A 112 -3.47 -1.26 -9.44
C GLY A 112 -4.71 -1.85 -10.09
N ILE A 113 -4.87 -3.19 -10.04
CA ILE A 113 -6.05 -3.88 -10.54
C ILE A 113 -6.83 -4.47 -9.36
N ALA A 114 -6.14 -5.23 -8.52
CA ALA A 114 -6.67 -5.84 -7.32
C ALA A 114 -6.23 -5.08 -6.07
N TYR A 115 -7.11 -5.08 -5.07
CA TYR A 115 -6.93 -4.38 -3.81
C TYR A 115 -7.30 -5.33 -2.67
N SER A 116 -6.52 -5.31 -1.60
CA SER A 116 -6.83 -6.05 -0.38
C SER A 116 -6.36 -5.28 0.84
N TRP A 117 -7.07 -5.42 1.95
CA TRP A 117 -6.74 -4.75 3.20
C TRP A 117 -7.33 -5.49 4.40
N MET A 118 -6.75 -5.24 5.57
CA MET A 118 -7.24 -5.80 6.82
C MET A 118 -7.02 -4.81 7.97
N ASN A 119 -7.97 -4.79 8.91
CA ASN A 119 -7.91 -4.01 10.16
C ASN A 119 -7.57 -2.53 9.98
N LEU A 120 -8.04 -1.90 8.90
CA LEU A 120 -7.82 -0.47 8.68
C LEU A 120 -8.54 0.37 9.75
N PRO A 121 -8.01 1.56 10.09
CA PRO A 121 -8.72 2.53 10.93
C PRO A 121 -10.17 2.73 10.45
N PRO A 122 -11.19 2.75 11.33
CA PRO A 122 -12.59 2.78 10.91
C PRO A 122 -12.93 3.94 9.96
N LYS A 123 -12.36 5.14 10.18
CA LYS A 123 -12.59 6.29 9.30
C LYS A 123 -11.93 6.12 7.93
N LEU A 124 -10.77 5.45 7.86
CA LEU A 124 -10.13 5.11 6.59
C LEU A 124 -10.95 4.08 5.83
N LEU A 125 -11.44 3.04 6.51
CA LEU A 125 -12.30 2.02 5.92
C LEU A 125 -13.57 2.63 5.33
N ALA A 126 -14.26 3.48 6.11
CA ALA A 126 -15.44 4.21 5.65
C ALA A 126 -15.11 5.09 4.43
N ALA A 127 -13.99 5.82 4.46
CA ALA A 127 -13.54 6.64 3.34
C ALA A 127 -13.32 5.80 2.08
N LEU A 128 -12.66 4.65 2.16
CA LEU A 128 -12.48 3.74 1.03
C LEU A 128 -13.80 3.20 0.49
N GLN A 129 -14.71 2.77 1.39
CA GLN A 129 -16.03 2.26 1.00
C GLN A 129 -16.85 3.32 0.23
N THR A 130 -16.77 4.60 0.60
CA THR A 130 -17.45 5.67 -0.17
C THR A 130 -16.90 5.87 -1.58
N LYS A 131 -15.75 5.28 -1.91
CA LYS A 131 -15.13 5.33 -3.25
C LYS A 131 -15.36 4.05 -4.06
N ILE A 132 -16.21 3.15 -3.58
CA ILE A 132 -16.57 1.91 -4.24
C ILE A 132 -18.08 1.89 -4.43
N GLU A 133 -18.55 1.85 -5.68
CA GLU A 133 -19.97 1.75 -6.04
C GLU A 133 -20.16 0.55 -6.96
N ASP A 134 -21.11 -0.33 -6.64
CA ASP A 134 -21.37 -1.57 -7.37
C ASP A 134 -20.11 -2.42 -7.60
N GLY A 135 -19.25 -2.45 -6.57
CA GLY A 135 -17.93 -3.08 -6.62
C GLY A 135 -16.89 -2.30 -7.42
N ASN A 136 -17.22 -1.27 -8.20
CA ASN A 136 -16.23 -0.55 -8.99
C ASN A 136 -15.68 0.66 -8.23
N TRP A 137 -14.38 0.91 -8.37
CA TRP A 137 -13.76 2.13 -7.85
C TRP A 137 -14.27 3.35 -8.61
N THR A 138 -14.91 4.28 -7.92
CA THR A 138 -15.28 5.60 -8.48
C THR A 138 -14.14 6.61 -8.38
N ASP A 139 -13.19 6.38 -7.46
CA ASP A 139 -11.96 7.15 -7.28
C ASP A 139 -10.92 6.30 -6.54
N ARG A 140 -9.88 5.85 -7.24
CA ARG A 140 -8.93 4.87 -6.69
C ARG A 140 -7.96 5.51 -5.69
N PRO A 141 -7.49 4.75 -4.68
CA PRO A 141 -6.37 5.16 -3.85
C PRO A 141 -5.11 5.35 -4.70
N ARG A 142 -4.46 6.52 -4.54
CA ARG A 142 -3.18 6.85 -5.18
C ARG A 142 -2.03 6.86 -4.18
N ILE A 143 -2.27 7.44 -3.01
CA ILE A 143 -1.33 7.43 -1.88
C ILE A 143 -2.13 6.99 -0.65
N LEU A 144 -1.60 6.01 0.07
CA LEU A 144 -2.12 5.62 1.37
C LEU A 144 -0.93 5.47 2.31
N ALA A 145 -1.05 5.99 3.52
CA ALA A 145 -0.06 5.77 4.58
C ALA A 145 -0.74 5.52 5.91
N LEU A 146 -0.20 4.56 6.67
CA LEU A 146 -0.64 4.19 8.00
C LEU A 146 0.44 4.60 9.00
N GLY A 147 0.03 5.35 10.02
CA GLY A 147 0.87 5.78 11.14
C GLY A 147 0.55 5.03 12.42
N ALA A 148 1.25 5.40 13.49
CA ALA A 148 0.95 4.91 14.83
C ALA A 148 -0.47 5.29 15.27
N ASN A 149 -1.08 4.58 16.23
CA ASN A 149 -2.38 4.91 16.84
C ASN A 149 -3.50 5.21 15.82
N SER A 150 -3.64 4.37 14.79
CA SER A 150 -4.69 4.51 13.78
C SER A 150 -4.65 5.82 12.98
N ASN A 151 -3.52 6.53 12.98
CA ASN A 151 -3.33 7.72 12.15
C ASN A 151 -3.21 7.28 10.70
N PHE A 152 -3.79 8.05 9.78
CA PHE A 152 -3.71 7.71 8.36
C PHE A 152 -3.85 8.94 7.47
N ILE A 153 -3.45 8.73 6.22
CA ILE A 153 -3.82 9.59 5.09
C ILE A 153 -4.16 8.72 3.89
N LEU A 154 -5.20 9.13 3.18
CA LEU A 154 -5.61 8.64 1.87
C LEU A 154 -5.62 9.83 0.90
N VAL A 155 -4.90 9.71 -0.20
CA VAL A 155 -5.02 10.60 -1.36
C VAL A 155 -5.45 9.78 -2.55
N THR A 156 -6.49 10.21 -3.25
CA THR A 156 -7.04 9.48 -4.40
C THR A 156 -6.46 9.95 -5.73
N GLU A 157 -6.80 9.26 -6.82
CA GLU A 157 -6.45 9.64 -8.20
C GLU A 157 -7.03 10.99 -8.59
N LYS A 158 -8.26 11.34 -8.15
CA LYS A 158 -8.85 12.67 -8.33
C LYS A 158 -8.33 13.74 -7.37
N HIS A 159 -7.24 13.44 -6.65
CA HIS A 159 -6.57 14.34 -5.71
C HIS A 159 -7.43 14.75 -4.51
N ASN A 160 -8.42 13.92 -4.14
CA ASN A 160 -9.13 14.08 -2.88
C ASN A 160 -8.23 13.55 -1.75
N ALA A 161 -8.02 14.36 -0.70
CA ALA A 161 -7.26 13.96 0.48
C ALA A 161 -8.17 13.82 1.70
N ILE A 162 -8.06 12.69 2.40
CA ILE A 162 -8.78 12.36 3.62
C ILE A 162 -7.75 11.87 4.63
N TRP A 163 -7.73 12.44 5.84
CA TRP A 163 -6.73 12.07 6.84
C TRP A 163 -7.25 12.21 8.26
N GLU A 164 -6.65 11.43 9.16
CA GLU A 164 -6.79 11.57 10.60
C GLU A 164 -5.39 11.51 11.22
N LEU A 165 -4.89 12.67 11.64
CA LEU A 165 -3.48 12.86 12.02
C LEU A 165 -3.29 13.58 13.38
N PRO A 166 -3.99 13.19 14.47
CA PRO A 166 -3.84 13.88 15.75
C PRO A 166 -2.41 13.89 16.32
N GLN A 167 -1.58 12.89 15.97
CA GLN A 167 -0.17 12.76 16.39
C GLN A 167 0.83 13.18 15.30
N TYR A 168 0.36 13.78 14.21
CA TYR A 168 1.21 14.30 13.12
C TYR A 168 0.75 15.72 12.76
N ARG A 169 0.80 16.64 13.74
CA ARG A 169 0.36 18.03 13.62
C ARG A 169 1.10 18.77 12.51
N SER A 170 2.41 18.59 12.39
CA SER A 170 3.18 19.23 11.33
C SER A 170 2.72 18.76 9.94
N LEU A 171 2.41 17.47 9.80
CA LEU A 171 1.86 16.91 8.57
C LEU A 171 0.44 17.43 8.30
N SER A 172 -0.43 17.43 9.30
CA SER A 172 -1.80 17.94 9.20
C SER A 172 -1.83 19.40 8.72
N THR A 173 -1.00 20.27 9.28
CA THR A 173 -0.88 21.68 8.86
C THR A 173 -0.39 21.81 7.41
N LEU A 174 0.57 20.97 6.99
CA LEU A 174 1.05 20.94 5.61
C LEU A 174 -0.05 20.50 4.64
N LEU A 175 -0.83 19.48 5.01
CA LEU A 175 -1.94 18.97 4.19
C LEU A 175 -3.07 20.00 4.06
N SER A 176 -3.47 20.65 5.16
CA SER A 176 -4.45 21.75 5.13
C SER A 176 -3.98 22.89 4.23
N SER A 177 -2.69 23.24 4.30
CA SER A 177 -2.08 24.26 3.43
C SER A 177 -1.98 23.82 1.97
N ALA A 178 -1.85 22.53 1.70
CA ALA A 178 -1.83 21.98 0.34
C ALA A 178 -3.24 21.90 -0.24
N GLN A 179 -4.26 21.63 0.58
CA GLN A 179 -5.66 21.59 0.16
C GLN A 179 -6.19 22.98 -0.23
N SER A 180 -5.72 24.05 0.43
CA SER A 180 -6.08 25.43 0.07
C SER A 180 -5.39 25.95 -1.19
N LYS A 181 -4.31 25.31 -1.63
CA LYS A 181 -3.58 25.69 -2.85
C LYS A 181 -4.13 24.94 -4.06
N HIS A 182 -4.26 25.65 -5.17
CA HIS A 182 -4.56 25.04 -6.46
C HIS A 182 -3.52 23.95 -6.77
N ASN A 183 -3.98 22.71 -7.00
CA ASN A 183 -3.16 21.52 -7.24
C ASN A 183 -2.21 21.09 -6.10
N GLY A 184 -2.29 21.65 -4.88
CA GLY A 184 -1.31 21.34 -3.83
C GLY A 184 -1.30 19.86 -3.41
N VAL A 185 -2.46 19.22 -3.34
CA VAL A 185 -2.57 17.76 -3.09
C VAL A 185 -2.11 16.94 -4.31
N ALA A 186 -2.38 17.43 -5.52
CA ALA A 186 -1.98 16.78 -6.75
C ALA A 186 -0.44 16.70 -6.88
N GLU A 187 0.27 17.73 -6.41
CA GLU A 187 1.74 17.77 -6.39
C GLU A 187 2.37 16.71 -5.49
N MET A 188 1.65 16.14 -4.52
CA MET A 188 2.18 15.04 -3.71
C MET A 188 2.33 13.80 -4.58
N HIS A 189 3.53 13.25 -4.68
CA HIS A 189 3.77 12.01 -5.42
C HIS A 189 3.80 10.80 -4.51
N ARG A 190 4.55 10.88 -3.41
CA ARG A 190 4.60 9.85 -2.37
C ARG A 190 4.57 10.51 -1.00
N LEU A 191 3.94 9.84 -0.04
CA LEU A 191 3.89 10.25 1.35
C LEU A 191 3.98 9.00 2.20
N ILE A 192 4.93 9.00 3.14
CA ILE A 192 5.11 7.92 4.10
C ILE A 192 5.06 8.51 5.49
N ILE A 193 4.33 7.82 6.36
CA ILE A 193 4.24 8.12 7.78
C ILE A 193 4.96 7.00 8.51
N HIS A 194 5.73 7.34 9.55
CA HIS A 194 6.43 6.35 10.35
C HIS A 194 5.43 5.61 11.26
N PRO A 195 5.26 4.28 11.15
CA PRO A 195 4.26 3.53 11.92
C PRO A 195 4.57 3.45 13.43
N TYR A 196 5.83 3.67 13.83
CA TYR A 196 6.25 3.58 15.24
C TYR A 196 6.73 4.88 15.89
N ARG A 197 6.64 6.02 15.20
CA ARG A 197 7.15 7.31 15.70
C ARG A 197 6.20 8.43 15.29
N PHE A 198 5.59 9.08 16.27
CA PHE A 198 4.73 10.24 16.04
C PHE A 198 5.49 11.39 15.38
N GLU A 199 4.79 12.25 14.65
CA GLU A 199 5.33 13.37 13.86
C GLU A 199 6.36 13.00 12.78
N ALA A 200 6.78 11.74 12.66
CA ALA A 200 7.79 11.32 11.71
C ALA A 200 7.17 10.98 10.35
N PHE A 201 7.57 11.69 9.30
CA PHE A 201 7.04 11.48 7.94
C PHE A 201 8.03 11.95 6.86
N ILE A 202 7.80 11.50 5.63
CA ILE A 202 8.47 11.95 4.40
C ILE A 202 7.40 12.20 3.34
N ILE A 203 7.45 13.36 2.68
CA ILE A 203 6.64 13.71 1.51
C ILE A 203 7.60 13.95 0.35
N HIS A 204 7.37 13.28 -0.76
CA HIS A 204 8.02 13.54 -2.03
C HIS A 204 7.03 14.22 -2.98
N LEU A 205 7.37 15.42 -3.42
CA LEU A 205 6.57 16.21 -4.36
C LEU A 205 7.00 15.96 -5.81
N GLN A 206 6.09 16.16 -6.76
CA GLN A 206 6.34 16.07 -8.20
C GLN A 206 7.45 17.00 -8.69
N SER A 207 7.73 18.07 -7.96
CA SER A 207 8.82 19.01 -8.21
C SER A 207 10.22 18.44 -7.89
N GLY A 208 10.30 17.27 -7.25
CA GLY A 208 11.55 16.69 -6.74
C GLY A 208 11.94 17.22 -5.36
N LEU A 209 11.08 18.02 -4.73
CA LEU A 209 11.29 18.48 -3.36
C LEU A 209 10.86 17.39 -2.36
N LEU A 210 11.70 17.19 -1.33
CA LEU A 210 11.32 16.40 -0.16
C LEU A 210 10.97 17.31 1.01
N ARG A 211 9.91 16.95 1.73
CA ARG A 211 9.57 17.52 3.03
C ARG A 211 9.53 16.40 4.05
N TYR A 212 10.09 16.61 5.23
CA TYR A 212 10.11 15.60 6.28
C TYR A 212 10.13 16.28 7.65
N ALA A 213 9.74 15.55 8.68
CA ALA A 213 9.84 15.98 10.07
C ALA A 213 10.11 14.79 10.99
N ASN A 214 10.67 15.07 12.18
CA ASN A 214 10.91 14.14 13.29
C ASN A 214 11.49 12.76 12.95
N LEU A 215 12.30 12.66 11.88
CA LEU A 215 12.96 11.40 11.54
C LEU A 215 14.03 11.04 12.59
N PRO A 216 14.26 9.74 12.87
CA PRO A 216 15.40 9.30 13.67
C PRO A 216 16.73 9.80 13.08
N SER A 217 17.72 10.09 13.92
CA SER A 217 19.00 10.68 13.48
C SER A 217 19.68 9.93 12.31
N PRO A 218 19.73 8.58 12.30
CA PRO A 218 20.27 7.85 11.15
C PRO A 218 19.48 8.15 9.86
N SER A 219 18.16 8.02 9.91
CA SER A 219 17.28 8.29 8.76
C SER A 219 17.32 9.74 8.29
N LEU A 220 17.46 10.70 9.22
CA LEU A 220 17.54 12.13 8.92
C LEU A 220 18.78 12.45 8.07
N ALA A 221 19.94 11.91 8.43
CA ALA A 221 21.16 12.10 7.66
C ALA A 221 21.00 11.55 6.23
N CYS A 222 20.40 10.37 6.10
CA CYS A 222 20.18 9.71 4.82
C CYS A 222 19.18 10.48 3.95
N VAL A 223 18.02 10.91 4.49
CA VAL A 223 17.06 11.73 3.73
C VAL A 223 17.68 13.05 3.28
N THR A 224 18.48 13.71 4.13
CA THR A 224 19.20 14.93 3.75
C THR A 224 20.15 14.65 2.57
N ALA A 225 20.84 13.51 2.60
CA ALA A 225 21.74 13.10 1.53
C ALA A 225 21.02 12.66 0.24
N MET A 226 19.69 12.46 0.27
CA MET A 226 18.84 12.13 -0.89
C MET A 226 18.26 13.36 -1.59
N LEU A 227 18.34 14.56 -0.98
CA LEU A 227 17.73 15.78 -1.52
C LEU A 227 18.23 16.14 -2.93
N GLU A 228 19.55 16.26 -3.09
CA GLU A 228 20.14 16.61 -4.39
C GLU A 228 19.98 15.50 -5.45
N PRO A 229 20.24 14.20 -5.15
CA PRO A 229 19.97 13.09 -6.07
C PRO A 229 18.53 13.07 -6.60
N ILE A 230 17.52 13.23 -5.74
CA ILE A 230 16.11 13.20 -6.17
C ILE A 230 15.76 14.40 -7.03
N LYS A 231 16.25 15.58 -6.66
CA LYS A 231 16.06 16.80 -7.45
C LYS A 231 16.67 16.63 -8.84
N HIS A 232 17.91 16.14 -8.91
CA HIS A 232 18.61 15.83 -10.15
C HIS A 232 17.83 14.81 -10.99
N ASP A 233 17.49 13.66 -10.41
CA ASP A 233 16.77 12.58 -11.10
C ASP A 233 15.39 13.03 -11.57
N THR A 234 14.71 13.89 -10.80
CA THR A 234 13.42 14.46 -11.20
C THR A 234 13.55 15.37 -12.42
N LEU A 235 14.61 16.18 -12.50
CA LEU A 235 14.88 17.02 -13.65
C LEU A 235 15.19 16.18 -14.90
N HIS A 236 15.99 15.12 -14.76
CA HIS A 236 16.34 14.21 -15.87
C HIS A 236 15.20 13.27 -16.29
N ALA A 237 14.29 12.93 -15.38
CA ALA A 237 13.12 12.09 -15.67
C ALA A 237 11.96 12.85 -16.30
N LYS A 238 12.06 14.16 -16.51
CA LYS A 238 11.09 14.87 -17.35
C LYS A 238 11.36 14.44 -18.79
N PRO A 239 10.41 13.76 -19.47
CA PRO A 239 10.61 13.41 -20.87
C PRO A 239 10.92 14.72 -21.59
N ASN A 240 12.07 14.78 -22.27
CA ASN A 240 12.33 15.86 -23.22
C ASN A 240 11.08 15.89 -24.10
N PRO A 241 10.27 16.96 -24.07
CA PRO A 241 9.07 17.02 -24.88
C PRO A 241 9.58 16.81 -26.29
N LEU A 242 9.28 15.63 -26.86
CA LEU A 242 9.75 15.27 -28.19
C LEU A 242 9.44 16.50 -29.04
N PRO A 243 10.46 17.14 -29.65
CA PRO A 243 10.26 18.42 -30.33
C PRO A 243 9.07 18.20 -31.22
N ARG A 244 7.96 18.87 -30.86
CA ARG A 244 6.66 18.66 -31.48
C ARG A 244 6.93 19.05 -32.93
N LYS A 245 7.19 18.04 -33.78
CA LYS A 245 7.56 18.27 -35.17
C LYS A 245 6.52 19.26 -35.66
N ALA A 246 6.96 20.46 -36.05
CA ALA A 246 6.14 21.46 -36.70
C ALA A 246 5.77 20.97 -38.11
N SER A 247 5.44 19.68 -38.23
CA SER A 247 5.00 19.04 -39.44
C SER A 247 3.55 19.43 -39.64
N SER A 248 3.42 20.31 -40.63
CA SER A 248 2.32 20.39 -41.56
C SER A 248 1.02 21.00 -41.04
N SER A 249 0.98 22.33 -41.05
CA SER A 249 -0.15 23.10 -41.58
C SER A 249 -0.30 22.90 -43.11
N LEU A 250 -0.13 21.67 -43.60
CA LEU A 250 -0.55 21.33 -44.95
C LEU A 250 -1.98 20.80 -44.84
N PRO A 251 -2.90 21.27 -45.70
CA PRO A 251 -4.27 20.79 -45.72
C PRO A 251 -4.25 19.27 -45.87
N ARG A 252 -4.71 18.58 -44.81
CA ARG A 252 -4.84 17.12 -44.83
C ARG A 252 -5.82 16.77 -45.96
N PRO A 253 -5.41 16.00 -46.97
CA PRO A 253 -6.38 15.44 -47.91
C PRO A 253 -7.41 14.61 -47.11
N PRO A 254 -8.68 14.57 -47.55
CA PRO A 254 -9.73 13.85 -46.85
C PRO A 254 -9.30 12.39 -46.62
N ARG A 255 -9.10 12.04 -45.35
CA ARG A 255 -8.73 10.68 -44.94
C ARG A 255 -9.90 9.76 -45.29
N LYS A 256 -9.68 8.88 -46.25
CA LYS A 256 -10.56 7.73 -46.46
C LYS A 256 -10.71 6.97 -45.14
N PRO A 257 -11.92 6.55 -44.76
CA PRO A 257 -12.16 5.81 -43.53
C PRO A 257 -11.27 4.57 -43.51
N SER A 258 -10.51 4.42 -42.43
CA SER A 258 -9.67 3.26 -42.22
C SER A 258 -10.54 2.02 -42.02
N ILE A 259 -10.17 0.90 -42.64
CA ILE A 259 -10.82 -0.41 -42.46
C ILE A 259 -10.89 -0.82 -40.97
N LEU A 260 -9.99 -0.30 -40.13
CA LEU A 260 -10.03 -0.51 -38.67
C LEU A 260 -11.20 0.25 -37.98
N GLN A 261 -11.62 1.41 -38.50
CA GLN A 261 -12.79 2.13 -37.97
C GLN A 261 -14.11 1.41 -38.33
N GLN A 262 -14.18 0.76 -39.49
CA GLN A 262 -15.33 -0.08 -39.86
C GLN A 262 -15.43 -1.35 -39.00
N ARG A 263 -14.30 -1.91 -38.55
CA ARG A 263 -14.30 -3.03 -37.59
C ARG A 263 -14.69 -2.61 -36.17
N ALA A 264 -14.42 -1.36 -35.78
CA ALA A 264 -14.83 -0.83 -34.48
C ALA A 264 -16.34 -0.55 -34.40
N SER A 265 -16.99 -0.16 -35.51
CA SER A 265 -18.45 -0.02 -35.56
C SER A 265 -19.17 -1.37 -35.51
N LEU A 266 -18.65 -2.41 -36.18
CA LEU A 266 -19.22 -3.77 -36.14
C LEU A 266 -19.16 -4.41 -34.74
N LYS A 267 -18.14 -4.09 -33.93
CA LYS A 267 -18.09 -4.52 -32.52
C LYS A 267 -19.13 -3.84 -31.63
N LYS A 268 -19.61 -2.64 -32.02
CA LYS A 268 -20.63 -1.91 -31.27
C LYS A 268 -22.02 -2.51 -31.48
N GLU A 269 -22.26 -3.14 -32.63
CA GLU A 269 -23.51 -3.85 -32.95
C GLU A 269 -23.57 -5.26 -32.35
N TRP A 270 -22.43 -5.97 -32.24
CA TRP A 270 -22.42 -7.30 -31.60
C TRP A 270 -22.72 -7.26 -30.08
N ASN A 271 -22.45 -6.12 -29.42
CA ASN A 271 -22.81 -5.94 -28.00
C ASN A 271 -24.30 -5.64 -27.77
N GLN A 272 -25.12 -5.48 -28.82
CA GLN A 272 -26.57 -5.28 -28.67
C GLN A 272 -27.38 -6.59 -28.72
N HIS A 273 -26.79 -7.71 -29.14
CA HIS A 273 -27.54 -8.96 -29.36
C HIS A 273 -27.23 -10.13 -28.41
N ASN A 274 -26.35 -9.95 -27.42
CA ASN A 274 -26.23 -10.87 -26.29
C ASN A 274 -26.79 -10.22 -25.02
N GLN A 275 -28.08 -9.91 -25.07
CA GLN A 275 -28.90 -9.81 -23.87
C GLN A 275 -29.33 -11.22 -23.47
N GLN A 276 -28.64 -11.79 -22.47
CA GLN A 276 -29.29 -12.71 -21.56
C GLN A 276 -29.65 -11.92 -20.31
N PHE A 277 -30.91 -11.48 -20.28
CA PHE A 277 -31.57 -10.95 -19.09
C PHE A 277 -32.26 -12.10 -18.37
N SER A 278 -31.83 -12.38 -17.15
CA SER A 278 -32.66 -12.88 -16.05
C SER A 278 -31.94 -12.44 -14.76
N ALA A 279 -32.37 -11.49 -13.95
CA ALA A 279 -33.66 -11.11 -13.37
C ALA A 279 -33.63 -11.34 -11.84
N ARG A 280 -34.02 -10.27 -11.14
CA ARG A 280 -34.71 -10.22 -9.83
C ARG A 280 -33.91 -10.36 -8.53
N ALA A 281 -33.87 -9.23 -7.81
CA ALA A 281 -34.24 -9.08 -6.41
C ALA A 281 -35.02 -10.27 -5.80
N GLN A 282 -34.67 -10.66 -4.57
CA GLN A 282 -35.05 -11.91 -3.85
C GLN A 282 -34.26 -13.17 -4.25
N GLY A 283 -32.92 -13.13 -4.23
CA GLY A 283 -32.15 -14.37 -4.45
C GLY A 283 -30.64 -14.28 -4.61
N MET A 284 -30.02 -13.10 -4.59
CA MET A 284 -28.56 -13.03 -4.46
C MET A 284 -28.16 -13.51 -3.07
N LYS A 285 -27.66 -14.74 -3.04
CA LYS A 285 -26.98 -15.31 -1.88
C LYS A 285 -25.66 -14.56 -1.72
N VAL A 286 -25.69 -13.50 -0.92
CA VAL A 286 -24.49 -12.96 -0.28
C VAL A 286 -24.00 -14.06 0.64
N SER A 287 -23.05 -14.87 0.21
CA SER A 287 -22.32 -15.73 1.12
C SER A 287 -21.33 -14.86 1.88
N LEU A 288 -21.81 -14.28 2.97
CA LEU A 288 -20.96 -13.93 4.11
C LEU A 288 -20.45 -15.24 4.68
N SER A 289 -19.26 -15.69 4.28
CA SER A 289 -18.51 -16.61 5.12
C SER A 289 -17.90 -15.79 6.25
N LEU A 290 -18.64 -15.66 7.36
CA LEU A 290 -17.98 -15.49 8.64
C LEU A 290 -17.24 -16.79 8.91
N SER A 291 -15.94 -16.83 8.66
CA SER A 291 -15.09 -17.77 9.38
C SER A 291 -15.00 -17.26 10.82
N GLN A 292 -15.99 -17.63 11.66
CA GLN A 292 -15.74 -17.76 13.08
C GLN A 292 -14.78 -18.95 13.23
N HIS A 293 -13.47 -18.71 13.07
CA HIS A 293 -12.50 -19.57 13.74
C HIS A 293 -12.39 -19.08 15.18
N GLU A 294 -13.43 -19.40 15.96
CA GLU A 294 -13.27 -19.56 17.40
C GLU A 294 -12.48 -20.86 17.61
N HIS A 295 -11.16 -20.79 17.52
CA HIS A 295 -10.32 -21.76 18.22
C HIS A 295 -10.29 -21.34 19.69
N TYR A 296 -11.28 -21.80 20.46
CA TYR A 296 -11.09 -22.00 21.88
C TYR A 296 -10.03 -23.08 22.05
N ILE A 297 -8.80 -22.69 22.37
CA ILE A 297 -7.89 -23.58 23.08
C ILE A 297 -8.39 -23.63 24.52
N ILE A 298 -9.23 -24.62 24.81
CA ILE A 298 -9.50 -25.03 26.19
C ILE A 298 -8.23 -25.71 26.68
N TYR A 299 -7.41 -25.01 27.46
CA TYR A 299 -6.46 -25.67 28.35
C TYR A 299 -7.27 -26.38 29.42
N ALA A 300 -7.39 -27.70 29.30
CA ALA A 300 -7.74 -28.55 30.43
C ALA A 300 -6.56 -28.57 31.41
N PRO A 301 -6.73 -28.14 32.68
CA PRO A 301 -5.68 -28.33 33.66
C PRO A 301 -5.63 -29.82 34.01
N GLN A 302 -4.56 -30.50 33.62
CA GLN A 302 -4.22 -31.78 34.23
C GLN A 302 -3.86 -31.53 35.69
N LEU A 303 -4.75 -31.99 36.58
CA LEU A 303 -4.51 -32.14 38.01
C LEU A 303 -3.36 -33.12 38.23
N LEU A 304 -2.16 -32.59 38.47
CA LEU A 304 -1.09 -33.32 39.14
C LEU A 304 -1.21 -33.02 40.64
N HIS A 305 -1.62 -34.05 41.39
CA HIS A 305 -1.53 -34.07 42.84
C HIS A 305 -0.07 -33.96 43.28
N ALA A 306 0.24 -32.95 44.09
CA ALA A 306 1.38 -32.93 45.01
C ALA A 306 0.95 -32.23 46.32
N PRO A 307 1.49 -32.64 47.48
CA PRO A 307 0.89 -32.36 48.77
C PRO A 307 1.20 -30.95 49.29
N ILE A 308 0.29 -30.50 50.14
CA ILE A 308 0.20 -29.21 50.80
C ILE A 308 1.26 -29.10 51.90
N GLU A 309 2.10 -28.07 51.83
CA GLU A 309 2.70 -27.44 53.02
C GLU A 309 2.21 -26.00 53.12
N HIS A 310 1.60 -25.68 54.26
CA HIS A 310 1.11 -24.37 54.64
C HIS A 310 2.28 -23.43 54.96
N GLN A 311 2.24 -22.19 54.47
CA GLN A 311 2.44 -20.96 55.26
C GLN A 311 2.30 -19.69 54.39
N GLY A 312 1.69 -18.65 54.97
CA GLY A 312 1.92 -17.25 54.56
C GLY A 312 0.75 -16.52 53.92
N ALA A 313 -0.07 -15.87 54.76
CA ALA A 313 -1.08 -14.91 54.33
C ALA A 313 -0.44 -13.62 53.77
N GLY A 314 -0.81 -13.24 52.54
CA GLY A 314 -0.40 -12.00 51.88
C GLY A 314 -1.59 -11.32 51.20
N ARG A 315 -1.83 -10.07 51.60
CA ARG A 315 -2.85 -9.11 51.12
C ARG A 315 -2.88 -8.98 49.58
N LEU A 316 -4.07 -9.01 48.99
CA LEU A 316 -4.33 -8.64 47.58
C LEU A 316 -4.86 -7.20 47.48
N ASP A 317 -4.30 -6.45 46.54
CA ASP A 317 -4.64 -5.07 46.16
C ASP A 317 -5.39 -5.09 44.82
N PRO A 318 -6.61 -4.50 44.68
CA PRO A 318 -7.39 -4.60 43.45
C PRO A 318 -7.32 -3.31 42.64
N ARG A 319 -6.38 -3.18 41.70
CA ARG A 319 -6.43 -2.17 40.62
C ARG A 319 -5.76 -2.65 39.33
N VAL A 320 -6.55 -3.23 38.42
CA VAL A 320 -6.20 -3.29 36.99
C VAL A 320 -7.47 -3.00 36.16
N PRO A 321 -7.47 -2.00 35.26
CA PRO A 321 -8.61 -1.72 34.40
C PRO A 321 -8.63 -2.64 33.17
N GLY A 322 -9.85 -2.91 32.71
CA GLY A 322 -10.18 -3.95 31.74
C GLY A 322 -9.59 -3.79 30.33
N TYR A 323 -9.31 -4.95 29.74
CA TYR A 323 -9.05 -5.14 28.33
C TYR A 323 -10.36 -4.99 27.54
N GLN A 324 -10.38 -4.10 26.55
CA GLN A 324 -11.45 -4.06 25.54
C GLN A 324 -11.13 -5.03 24.42
N HIS A 325 -12.10 -5.90 24.11
CA HIS A 325 -12.07 -6.78 22.95
C HIS A 325 -12.07 -5.95 21.65
N ILE A 326 -11.05 -6.19 20.80
CA ILE A 326 -11.03 -5.68 19.42
C ILE A 326 -11.68 -6.73 18.53
N THR A 327 -12.83 -6.40 17.95
CA THR A 327 -13.51 -7.23 16.95
C THR A 327 -12.78 -7.10 15.61
N THR A 328 -12.26 -8.20 15.08
CA THR A 328 -11.58 -8.26 13.78
C THR A 328 -12.60 -8.44 12.65
N THR A 329 -12.66 -7.50 11.70
CA THR A 329 -13.56 -7.56 10.53
C THR A 329 -12.72 -7.77 9.28
N LEU A 330 -12.90 -8.91 8.61
CA LEU A 330 -12.28 -9.22 7.32
C LEU A 330 -13.25 -8.82 6.18
N LEU A 331 -12.82 -7.95 5.26
CA LEU A 331 -13.56 -7.62 4.04
C LEU A 331 -12.68 -7.95 2.83
N LEU A 332 -12.97 -9.07 2.17
CA LEU A 332 -12.31 -9.46 0.92
C LEU A 332 -13.22 -9.09 -0.25
N VAL A 333 -12.82 -8.10 -1.05
CA VAL A 333 -13.52 -7.74 -2.30
C VAL A 333 -12.79 -8.42 -3.46
N MET A 334 -13.30 -9.58 -3.88
CA MET A 334 -12.77 -10.32 -5.03
C MET A 334 -13.57 -9.99 -6.28
N PHE A 335 -12.92 -9.41 -7.28
CA PHE A 335 -13.48 -9.31 -8.63
C PHE A 335 -13.12 -10.59 -9.38
N THR A 336 -14.11 -11.41 -9.67
CA THR A 336 -13.95 -12.50 -10.63
C THR A 336 -14.07 -11.93 -12.04
N PRO A 337 -13.08 -12.17 -12.93
CA PRO A 337 -13.33 -12.03 -14.35
C PRO A 337 -14.21 -13.20 -14.80
N VAL A 338 -15.26 -12.91 -15.56
CA VAL A 338 -16.04 -13.90 -16.31
C VAL A 338 -15.28 -14.32 -17.56
#